data_AF-A0A7V2SIH4-F1
#
_entry.id   AF-A0A7V2SIH4-F1
#
_cell.length_a   1.000
_cell.length_b   1.000
_cell.length_c   1.000
_cell.angle_alpha   90.00
_cell.angle_beta   90.00
_cell.angle_gamma   90.00
#
_symmetry.space_group_name_H-M   'P 1'
#
loop_
_entity.id
_entity.type
_entity.pdbx_description
1 polymer ?
#
loop_
_entity_poly.entity_id
_entity_poly.type
_entity_poly.pdbx_seq_one_letter_code
_entity_poly.pdbx_strand_id
1 'polypeptide(L)'
;MKETMMSSMWKLSTSLIAATLIAGAAEFNLENFVRHTLVQNPRIKVEKVTKIAEQPLEGRPDWKAYMFTMDLAVGKKKQQVPEMVFVNSKDQLAAMSLIDMKTGRDLRNEIKPAMSADFYDKKHLVAGKADAPHKIVVFSDPQCPFCLDYMPGLLKDVRAHPDKVALYYYHMPLVSLHPVSEVLTRVMEHLQSQGKTDEAMKLYQLKIDPRLTDEKKILATIKKQLGIDLKPEDIDKPEYKKAVQEDMKKAASMMVRGTPTVYFDGKYDAGRSEYKQHLK
;
A
#
# COMPACT_ATOMS: atom_id res chain seq x y z
N MET A 1 18.58 92.89 -9.81
CA MET A 1 18.25 93.29 -8.42
C MET A 1 17.42 92.18 -7.79
N LYS A 2 17.93 91.56 -6.72
CA LYS A 2 17.29 90.67 -5.70
C LYS A 2 16.69 89.35 -6.23
N GLU A 3 17.24 88.17 -5.90
CA GLU A 3 16.94 87.33 -4.70
C GLU A 3 15.42 87.14 -4.49
N THR A 4 14.84 85.93 -4.37
CA THR A 4 15.11 84.90 -3.33
C THR A 4 14.44 83.54 -3.63
N MET A 5 15.12 82.46 -3.19
CA MET A 5 14.64 81.23 -2.51
C MET A 5 13.50 80.29 -3.01
N MET A 6 13.91 79.02 -3.18
CA MET A 6 13.37 77.76 -2.62
C MET A 6 11.86 77.44 -2.72
N SER A 7 11.54 76.31 -3.36
CA SER A 7 10.90 75.16 -2.68
C SER A 7 10.86 73.93 -3.58
N SER A 8 11.50 72.88 -3.10
CA SER A 8 11.44 71.48 -3.55
C SER A 8 10.01 70.93 -3.59
N MET A 9 9.67 70.18 -4.63
CA MET A 9 8.71 69.06 -4.54
C MET A 9 8.79 68.21 -5.81
N TRP A 10 9.61 67.15 -5.77
CA TRP A 10 9.48 66.01 -6.67
C TRP A 10 8.15 65.32 -6.38
N LYS A 11 7.20 65.36 -7.33
CA LYS A 11 6.08 64.42 -7.36
C LYS A 11 6.43 63.30 -8.31
N LEU A 12 7.02 62.24 -7.74
CA LEU A 12 7.11 60.92 -8.36
C LEU A 12 5.68 60.43 -8.64
N SER A 13 5.34 60.34 -9.92
CA SER A 13 4.11 59.68 -10.40
C SER A 13 4.25 58.17 -10.17
N THR A 14 3.67 57.68 -9.08
CA THR A 14 3.56 56.25 -8.78
C THR A 14 2.64 55.59 -9.80
N SER A 15 3.22 54.72 -10.62
CA SER A 15 2.47 53.79 -11.47
C SER A 15 1.73 52.81 -10.57
N LEU A 16 0.40 52.85 -10.61
CA LEU A 16 -0.47 51.91 -9.91
C LEU A 16 -0.47 50.58 -10.68
N ILE A 17 0.46 49.67 -10.36
CA ILE A 17 0.35 48.27 -10.76
C ILE A 17 -0.78 47.69 -9.91
N ALA A 18 -1.98 47.57 -10.48
CA ALA A 18 -3.06 46.81 -9.89
C ALA A 18 -2.65 45.32 -9.91
N ALA A 19 -2.03 44.87 -8.82
CA ALA A 19 -1.89 43.44 -8.55
C ALA A 19 -3.30 42.89 -8.29
N THR A 20 -3.92 42.31 -9.32
CA THR A 20 -5.05 41.41 -9.12
C THR A 20 -4.57 40.27 -8.24
N LEU A 21 -4.88 40.35 -6.95
CA LEU A 21 -4.87 39.20 -6.06
C LEU A 21 -5.86 38.19 -6.64
N ILE A 22 -5.34 37.23 -7.41
CA ILE A 22 -6.06 35.98 -7.61
C ILE A 22 -6.14 35.39 -6.20
N ALA A 23 -7.32 35.44 -5.60
CA ALA A 23 -7.60 34.72 -4.37
C ALA A 23 -7.29 33.25 -4.68
N GLY A 24 -6.13 32.78 -4.21
CA GLY A 24 -5.77 31.36 -4.32
C GLY A 24 -6.88 30.57 -3.67
N ALA A 25 -7.48 29.64 -4.42
CA ALA A 25 -8.42 28.69 -3.84
C ALA A 25 -7.80 28.11 -2.58
N ALA A 26 -8.55 28.07 -1.47
CA ALA A 26 -8.05 27.53 -0.21
C ALA A 26 -7.48 26.13 -0.48
N GLU A 27 -6.19 25.96 -0.23
CA GLU A 27 -5.52 24.69 -0.46
C GLU A 27 -6.08 23.64 0.51
N PHE A 28 -6.36 22.44 0.01
CA PHE A 28 -6.94 21.38 0.83
C PHE A 28 -6.02 21.02 2.01
N ASN A 29 -6.45 21.35 3.23
CA ASN A 29 -5.72 21.03 4.44
C ASN A 29 -6.04 19.60 4.90
N LEU A 30 -5.23 18.65 4.46
CA LEU A 30 -5.38 17.23 4.76
C LEU A 30 -5.35 16.93 6.27
N GLU A 31 -4.46 17.55 7.04
CA GLU A 31 -4.39 17.30 8.48
C GLU A 31 -5.65 17.77 9.21
N ASN A 32 -6.15 18.95 8.84
CA ASN A 32 -7.41 19.48 9.37
C ASN A 32 -8.58 18.56 9.03
N PHE A 33 -8.68 18.13 7.76
CA PHE A 33 -9.71 17.19 7.31
C PHE A 33 -9.68 15.87 8.08
N VAL A 34 -8.51 15.28 8.28
CA VAL A 34 -8.38 14.03 9.05
C VAL A 34 -8.86 14.21 10.49
N ARG A 35 -8.38 15.27 11.17
CA ARG A 35 -8.65 15.47 12.61
C ARG A 35 -10.07 15.88 12.92
N HIS A 36 -10.76 16.58 12.02
CA HIS A 36 -12.09 17.13 12.29
C HIS A 36 -13.22 16.46 11.50
N THR A 37 -12.90 15.80 10.37
CA THR A 37 -13.91 15.14 9.53
C THR A 37 -13.84 13.61 9.65
N LEU A 38 -12.64 13.02 9.53
CA LEU A 38 -12.53 11.55 9.50
C LEU A 38 -12.50 10.91 10.88
N VAL A 39 -11.67 11.44 11.78
CA VAL A 39 -11.46 10.84 13.11
C VAL A 39 -12.19 11.66 14.16
N GLN A 40 -13.50 11.43 14.27
CA GLN A 40 -14.36 12.17 15.20
C GLN A 40 -14.46 11.51 16.58
N ASN A 41 -14.06 10.24 16.71
CA ASN A 41 -14.13 9.53 17.98
C ASN A 41 -13.02 10.02 18.93
N PRO A 42 -13.36 10.65 20.07
CA PRO A 42 -12.36 11.26 20.97
C PRO A 42 -11.45 10.24 21.66
N ARG A 43 -11.78 8.94 21.61
CA ARG A 43 -10.93 7.85 22.12
C ARG A 43 -9.79 7.48 21.17
N ILE A 44 -9.81 7.97 19.94
CA ILE A 44 -8.80 7.69 18.91
C ILE A 44 -7.92 8.93 18.78
N LYS A 45 -6.63 8.77 19.07
CA LYS A 45 -5.64 9.83 18.86
C LYS A 45 -5.02 9.67 17.48
N VAL A 46 -5.10 10.72 16.66
CA VAL A 46 -4.31 10.84 15.43
C VAL A 46 -2.91 11.34 15.80
N GLU A 47 -1.93 10.44 15.82
CA GLU A 47 -0.54 10.78 16.16
C GLU A 47 0.17 11.46 14.99
N LYS A 48 -0.03 10.95 13.77
CA LYS A 48 0.60 11.47 12.55
C LYS A 48 -0.28 11.24 11.34
N VAL A 49 -0.26 12.18 10.40
CA VAL A 49 -0.82 12.03 9.05
C VAL A 49 0.34 12.16 8.07
N THR A 50 0.53 11.16 7.21
CA THR A 50 1.62 11.14 6.22
C THR A 50 1.03 11.06 4.82
N LYS A 51 1.22 12.12 4.01
CA LYS A 51 0.86 12.08 2.59
C LYS A 51 1.72 11.04 1.88
N ILE A 52 1.08 10.12 1.17
CA ILE A 52 1.74 9.14 0.30
C ILE A 52 1.89 9.73 -1.10
N ALA A 53 0.77 10.12 -1.70
CA ALA A 53 0.72 10.60 -3.07
C ALA A 53 -0.53 11.46 -3.28
N GLU A 54 -0.50 12.26 -4.34
CA GLU A 54 -1.64 13.00 -4.89
C GLU A 54 -1.70 12.71 -6.38
N GLN A 55 -2.88 12.40 -6.91
CA GLN A 55 -3.05 12.08 -8.32
C GLN A 55 -4.29 12.76 -8.90
N PRO A 56 -4.18 13.47 -10.04
CA PRO A 56 -5.36 13.96 -10.76
C PRO A 56 -6.18 12.80 -11.29
N LEU A 57 -7.51 12.96 -11.32
CA LEU A 57 -8.40 11.95 -11.86
C LEU A 57 -8.57 12.13 -13.38
N GLU A 58 -8.28 11.07 -14.13
CA GLU A 58 -8.43 11.07 -15.58
C GLU A 58 -9.90 11.37 -15.98
N GLY A 59 -10.06 12.28 -16.96
CA GLY A 59 -11.36 12.75 -17.42
C GLY A 59 -12.14 13.60 -16.39
N ARG A 60 -11.53 13.97 -15.25
CA ARG A 60 -12.17 14.67 -14.14
C ARG A 60 -11.24 15.79 -13.62
N PRO A 61 -11.04 16.88 -14.38
CA PRO A 61 -9.96 17.85 -14.17
C PRO A 61 -10.01 18.56 -12.81
N ASP A 62 -11.19 18.72 -12.22
CA ASP A 62 -11.37 19.39 -10.92
C ASP A 62 -11.12 18.45 -9.73
N TRP A 63 -11.00 17.14 -9.96
CA TRP A 63 -10.87 16.12 -8.92
C TRP A 63 -9.44 15.58 -8.81
N LYS A 64 -8.98 15.43 -7.56
CA LYS A 64 -7.74 14.75 -7.22
C LYS A 64 -7.95 13.71 -6.13
N ALA A 65 -7.23 12.60 -6.21
CA ALA A 65 -7.11 11.62 -5.14
C ALA A 65 -5.91 11.99 -4.24
N TYR A 66 -6.16 12.19 -2.96
CA TYR A 66 -5.14 12.31 -1.93
C TYR A 66 -5.04 10.99 -1.19
N MET A 67 -3.86 10.37 -1.24
CA MET A 67 -3.55 9.11 -0.57
C MET A 67 -2.62 9.39 0.61
N PHE A 68 -2.93 8.84 1.77
CA PHE A 68 -2.19 9.10 2.99
C PHE A 68 -2.31 7.95 3.98
N THR A 69 -1.40 7.90 4.95
CA THR A 69 -1.54 7.06 6.15
C THR A 69 -1.87 7.91 7.37
N MET A 70 -2.63 7.32 8.28
CA MET A 70 -2.90 7.85 9.61
C MET A 70 -2.31 6.90 10.64
N ASP A 71 -1.41 7.39 11.48
CA ASP A 71 -0.95 6.66 12.66
C ASP A 71 -1.96 6.93 13.78
N LEU A 72 -2.83 5.96 14.02
CA LEU A 72 -3.92 6.03 15.00
C LEU A 72 -3.54 5.27 16.27
N ALA A 73 -3.83 5.87 17.42
CA ALA A 73 -3.68 5.22 18.72
C ALA A 73 -5.03 5.09 19.45
N VAL A 74 -5.32 3.88 19.92
CA VAL A 74 -6.48 3.56 20.77
C VAL A 74 -5.97 2.90 22.05
N GLY A 75 -5.89 3.68 23.13
CA GLY A 75 -5.18 3.26 24.34
C GLY A 75 -3.70 2.98 24.04
N LYS A 76 -3.24 1.76 24.30
CA LYS A 76 -1.85 1.33 24.01
C LYS A 76 -1.67 0.75 22.59
N LYS A 77 -2.76 0.49 21.86
CA LYS A 77 -2.69 -0.10 20.52
C LYS A 77 -2.44 1.01 19.51
N LYS A 78 -1.43 0.83 18.66
CA LYS A 78 -1.12 1.71 17.53
C LYS A 78 -1.38 0.97 16.24
N GLN A 79 -1.97 1.65 15.27
CA GLN A 79 -2.23 1.11 13.95
C GLN A 79 -2.02 2.20 12.92
N GLN A 80 -1.30 1.86 11.86
CA GLN A 80 -1.22 2.69 10.67
C GLN A 80 -2.38 2.30 9.73
N VAL A 81 -3.19 3.28 9.35
CA VAL A 81 -4.37 3.09 8.51
C VAL A 81 -4.18 3.85 7.20
N PRO A 82 -4.11 3.16 6.04
CA PRO A 82 -4.09 3.82 4.75
C PRO A 82 -5.49 4.34 4.39
N GLU A 83 -5.56 5.57 3.90
CA GLU A 83 -6.82 6.20 3.50
C GLU A 83 -6.68 7.08 2.25
N MET A 84 -7.79 7.23 1.53
CA MET A 84 -7.91 8.05 0.34
C MET A 84 -9.08 9.00 0.49
N VAL A 85 -8.89 10.26 0.10
CA VAL A 85 -9.97 11.22 -0.08
C VAL A 85 -9.89 11.81 -1.48
N PHE A 86 -11.05 11.95 -2.11
CA PHE A 86 -11.19 12.68 -3.36
C PHE A 86 -11.57 14.11 -3.04
N VAL A 87 -10.85 15.06 -3.62
CA VAL A 87 -11.09 16.49 -3.39
C VAL A 87 -11.39 17.14 -4.72
N ASN A 88 -12.51 17.86 -4.78
CA ASN A 88 -12.85 18.77 -5.84
C ASN A 88 -12.45 20.18 -5.43
N SER A 89 -11.38 20.69 -6.02
CA SER A 89 -10.84 22.01 -5.66
C SER A 89 -11.71 23.18 -6.14
N LYS A 90 -12.50 22.98 -7.18
CA LYS A 90 -13.37 24.02 -7.75
C LYS A 90 -14.61 24.24 -6.87
N ASP A 91 -15.26 23.16 -6.48
CA ASP A 91 -16.51 23.20 -5.71
C ASP A 91 -16.27 23.12 -4.19
N GLN A 92 -15.00 22.98 -3.77
CA GLN A 92 -14.59 22.86 -2.36
C GLN A 92 -15.26 21.66 -1.67
N LEU A 93 -15.38 20.53 -2.39
CA LEU A 93 -16.00 19.31 -1.89
C LEU A 93 -14.95 18.22 -1.66
N ALA A 94 -15.22 17.37 -0.67
CA ALA A 94 -14.46 16.15 -0.41
C ALA A 94 -15.39 14.94 -0.36
N ALA A 95 -14.95 13.83 -0.95
CA ALA A 95 -15.67 12.57 -0.97
C ALA A 95 -14.74 11.40 -0.63
N MET A 96 -15.22 10.45 0.15
CA MET A 96 -14.46 9.23 0.50
C MET A 96 -14.54 8.15 -0.57
N SER A 97 -15.47 8.28 -1.50
CA SER A 97 -15.73 7.34 -2.58
C SER A 97 -16.25 8.11 -3.79
N LEU A 98 -15.81 7.67 -4.97
CA LEU A 98 -16.34 8.12 -6.24
C LEU A 98 -16.67 6.89 -7.06
N ILE A 99 -17.96 6.61 -7.23
CA ILE A 99 -18.44 5.46 -7.99
C ILE A 99 -18.69 5.91 -9.43
N ASP A 100 -18.02 5.26 -10.37
CA ASP A 100 -18.30 5.45 -11.78
C ASP A 100 -19.63 4.77 -12.11
N MET A 101 -20.66 5.57 -12.41
CA MET A 101 -22.01 5.06 -12.64
C MET A 101 -22.14 4.18 -13.89
N LYS A 102 -21.19 4.24 -14.83
CA LYS A 102 -21.22 3.40 -16.04
C LYS A 102 -20.70 2.00 -15.75
N THR A 103 -19.65 1.91 -14.94
CA THR A 103 -18.98 0.63 -14.61
C THR A 103 -19.42 0.03 -13.28
N GLY A 104 -20.05 0.83 -12.41
CA GLY A 104 -20.38 0.49 -11.04
C GLY A 104 -19.16 0.39 -10.11
N ARG A 105 -17.96 0.71 -10.59
CA ARG A 105 -16.72 0.56 -9.83
C ARG A 105 -16.40 1.81 -9.04
N ASP A 106 -15.92 1.60 -7.83
CA ASP A 106 -15.37 2.67 -6.99
C ASP A 106 -13.92 2.95 -7.39
N LEU A 107 -13.64 4.18 -7.82
CA LEU A 107 -12.30 4.63 -8.22
C LEU A 107 -11.25 4.44 -7.11
N ARG A 108 -11.68 4.41 -5.85
CA ARG A 108 -10.82 4.13 -4.69
C ARG A 108 -10.13 2.77 -4.77
N ASN A 109 -10.73 1.80 -5.47
CA ASN A 109 -10.14 0.48 -5.65
C ASN A 109 -9.21 0.41 -6.88
N GLU A 110 -9.31 1.37 -7.79
CA GLU A 110 -8.56 1.42 -9.05
C GLU A 110 -7.29 2.27 -8.94
N ILE A 111 -7.30 3.27 -8.05
CA ILE A 111 -6.18 4.19 -7.86
C ILE A 111 -5.24 3.65 -6.79
N LYS A 112 -3.96 3.49 -7.15
CA LYS A 112 -2.89 3.16 -6.23
C LYS A 112 -1.63 3.97 -6.55
N PRO A 113 -0.76 4.23 -5.56
CA PRO A 113 0.54 4.85 -5.81
C PRO A 113 1.36 4.00 -6.79
N ALA A 114 2.20 4.66 -7.58
CA ALA A 114 3.27 3.97 -8.29
C ALA A 114 4.29 3.43 -7.27
N MET A 115 4.82 2.26 -7.54
CA MET A 115 5.76 1.59 -6.66
C MET A 115 7.20 1.97 -6.98
N SER A 116 7.98 2.24 -5.95
CA SER A 116 9.40 2.56 -6.05
C SER A 116 10.28 1.31 -6.05
N ALA A 117 11.56 1.48 -6.40
CA ALA A 117 12.52 0.39 -6.51
C ALA A 117 12.86 -0.31 -5.16
N ASP A 118 12.54 0.32 -4.03
CA ASP A 118 12.73 -0.23 -2.68
C ASP A 118 11.77 -1.38 -2.33
N PHE A 119 10.89 -1.77 -3.26
CA PHE A 119 10.07 -2.99 -3.18
C PHE A 119 10.73 -4.20 -3.89
N TYR A 120 11.90 -4.01 -4.50
CA TYR A 120 12.62 -5.06 -5.23
C TYR A 120 13.83 -5.57 -4.45
N ASP A 121 13.71 -5.71 -3.13
CA ASP A 121 14.80 -6.19 -2.29
C ASP A 121 14.91 -7.72 -2.28
N LYS A 122 16.12 -8.21 -2.03
CA LYS A 122 16.45 -9.64 -2.10
C LYS A 122 15.68 -10.49 -1.08
N LYS A 123 15.26 -9.92 0.06
CA LYS A 123 14.51 -10.68 1.09
C LYS A 123 13.15 -11.10 0.55
N HIS A 124 12.50 -10.25 -0.24
CA HIS A 124 11.18 -10.54 -0.81
C HIS A 124 11.23 -11.29 -2.15
N LEU A 125 12.40 -11.51 -2.74
CA LEU A 125 12.53 -12.28 -4.00
C LEU A 125 12.24 -13.76 -3.73
N VAL A 126 11.16 -14.29 -4.34
CA VAL A 126 10.71 -15.66 -4.10
C VAL A 126 10.74 -16.57 -5.33
N ALA A 127 10.84 -16.01 -6.53
CA ALA A 127 11.07 -16.75 -7.77
C ALA A 127 11.67 -15.85 -8.85
N GLY A 128 12.37 -16.46 -9.82
CA GLY A 128 13.06 -15.74 -10.88
C GLY A 128 14.39 -15.12 -10.45
N LYS A 129 15.13 -14.54 -11.39
CA LYS A 129 16.42 -13.89 -11.13
C LYS A 129 16.22 -12.41 -10.82
N ALA A 130 16.94 -11.89 -9.82
CA ALA A 130 16.80 -10.49 -9.38
C ALA A 130 17.06 -9.44 -10.48
N ASP A 131 17.86 -9.80 -11.48
CA ASP A 131 18.24 -9.00 -12.64
C ASP A 131 17.34 -9.22 -13.86
N ALA A 132 16.27 -10.00 -13.73
CA ALA A 132 15.25 -10.13 -14.76
C ALA A 132 14.69 -8.74 -15.15
N PRO A 133 14.44 -8.50 -16.45
CA PRO A 133 14.04 -7.19 -16.95
C PRO A 133 12.67 -6.74 -16.42
N HIS A 134 11.80 -7.69 -16.08
CA HIS A 134 10.46 -7.42 -15.55
C HIS A 134 10.31 -7.89 -14.11
N LYS A 135 9.56 -7.14 -13.31
CA LYS A 135 9.40 -7.37 -11.88
C LYS A 135 7.93 -7.36 -11.49
N ILE A 136 7.52 -8.42 -10.81
CA ILE A 136 6.21 -8.56 -10.18
C ILE A 136 6.38 -8.36 -8.69
N VAL A 137 5.53 -7.53 -8.09
CA VAL A 137 5.34 -7.49 -6.64
C VAL A 137 3.93 -7.96 -6.33
N VAL A 138 3.79 -8.89 -5.39
CA VAL A 138 2.49 -9.37 -4.90
C VAL A 138 2.37 -9.19 -3.40
N PHE A 139 1.29 -8.53 -2.97
CA PHE A 139 0.84 -8.54 -1.58
C PHE A 139 -0.20 -9.63 -1.42
N SER A 140 0.06 -10.59 -0.53
CA SER A 140 -0.72 -11.82 -0.50
C SER A 140 -0.91 -12.38 0.90
N ASP A 141 -2.04 -13.07 1.07
CA ASP A 141 -2.42 -13.79 2.28
C ASP A 141 -2.46 -15.29 1.95
N PRO A 142 -1.71 -16.16 2.65
CA PRO A 142 -1.68 -17.60 2.37
C PRO A 142 -3.02 -18.32 2.53
N GLN A 143 -4.09 -17.65 3.01
CA GLN A 143 -5.41 -18.25 3.18
C GLN A 143 -6.54 -17.44 2.55
N CYS A 144 -6.22 -16.37 1.85
CA CYS A 144 -7.22 -15.70 1.02
C CYS A 144 -7.58 -16.61 -0.16
N PRO A 145 -8.87 -16.92 -0.41
CA PRO A 145 -9.29 -17.81 -1.49
C PRO A 145 -8.71 -17.39 -2.85
N PHE A 146 -8.75 -16.10 -3.18
CA PHE A 146 -8.19 -15.58 -4.43
C PHE A 146 -6.66 -15.73 -4.52
N CYS A 147 -5.95 -15.71 -3.39
CA CYS A 147 -4.51 -15.91 -3.38
C CYS A 147 -4.15 -17.40 -3.53
N LEU A 148 -4.93 -18.28 -2.91
CA LEU A 148 -4.82 -19.74 -3.07
C LEU A 148 -4.97 -20.13 -4.55
N ASP A 149 -5.89 -19.50 -5.27
CA ASP A 149 -6.08 -19.74 -6.72
C ASP A 149 -4.96 -19.11 -7.57
N TYR A 150 -4.50 -17.91 -7.22
CA TYR A 150 -3.58 -17.12 -8.05
C TYR A 150 -2.11 -17.52 -7.92
N MET A 151 -1.61 -17.67 -6.69
CA MET A 151 -0.18 -17.83 -6.40
C MET A 151 0.46 -19.07 -7.04
N PRO A 152 -0.17 -20.26 -7.06
CA PRO A 152 0.42 -21.44 -7.68
C PRO A 152 0.71 -21.26 -9.19
N GLY A 153 -0.21 -20.62 -9.92
CA GLY A 153 -0.04 -20.33 -11.35
C GLY A 153 1.07 -19.32 -11.60
N LEU A 154 1.06 -18.21 -10.86
CA LEU A 154 2.10 -17.18 -10.95
C LEU A 154 3.50 -17.76 -10.67
N LEU A 155 3.64 -18.55 -9.60
CA LEU A 155 4.92 -19.18 -9.24
C LEU A 155 5.39 -20.15 -10.33
N LYS A 156 4.48 -20.94 -10.91
CA LYS A 156 4.80 -21.84 -12.01
C LYS A 156 5.33 -21.07 -13.22
N ASP A 157 4.64 -20.00 -13.61
CA ASP A 157 4.99 -19.20 -14.78
C ASP A 157 6.34 -18.51 -14.61
N VAL A 158 6.61 -17.91 -13.45
CA VAL A 158 7.88 -17.23 -13.14
C VAL A 158 9.04 -18.23 -13.06
N ARG A 159 8.85 -19.39 -12.42
CA ARG A 159 9.88 -20.44 -12.35
C ARG A 159 10.24 -21.01 -13.72
N ALA A 160 9.28 -21.05 -14.65
CA ALA A 160 9.54 -21.48 -16.03
C ALA A 160 10.28 -20.41 -16.86
N HIS A 161 10.28 -19.14 -16.43
CA HIS A 161 10.91 -18.02 -17.15
C HIS A 161 11.76 -17.14 -16.22
N PRO A 162 12.74 -17.72 -15.51
CA PRO A 162 13.45 -17.03 -14.44
C PRO A 162 14.30 -15.85 -14.94
N ASP A 163 14.70 -15.86 -16.22
CA ASP A 163 15.46 -14.79 -16.86
C ASP A 163 14.59 -13.61 -17.33
N LYS A 164 13.26 -13.79 -17.41
CA LYS A 164 12.35 -12.77 -17.95
C LYS A 164 11.64 -11.99 -16.86
N VAL A 165 11.28 -12.68 -15.77
CA VAL A 165 10.46 -12.09 -14.71
C VAL A 165 11.00 -12.48 -13.34
N ALA A 166 11.08 -11.53 -12.42
CA ALA A 166 11.29 -11.75 -11.00
C ALA A 166 10.00 -11.54 -10.20
N LEU A 167 9.75 -12.41 -9.22
CA LEU A 167 8.63 -12.31 -8.30
C LEU A 167 9.09 -11.93 -6.91
N TYR A 168 8.60 -10.79 -6.46
CA TYR A 168 8.74 -10.29 -5.09
C TYR A 168 7.42 -10.45 -4.34
N TYR A 169 7.48 -10.98 -3.13
CA TYR A 169 6.32 -11.35 -2.33
C TYR A 169 6.34 -10.62 -1.00
N TYR A 170 5.22 -10.00 -0.64
CA TYR A 170 5.03 -9.32 0.64
C TYR A 170 3.87 -9.96 1.41
N HIS A 171 4.11 -10.24 2.70
CA HIS A 171 3.10 -10.77 3.60
C HIS A 171 1.99 -9.75 3.86
N MET A 172 0.74 -10.17 3.65
CA MET A 172 -0.42 -9.39 4.03
C MET A 172 -1.50 -10.26 4.68
N PRO A 173 -1.22 -10.88 5.85
CA PRO A 173 -2.20 -11.74 6.52
C PRO A 173 -3.43 -10.92 6.95
N LEU A 174 -4.60 -11.26 6.41
CA LEU A 174 -5.85 -10.60 6.75
C LEU A 174 -6.44 -11.23 8.02
N VAL A 175 -5.74 -11.09 9.15
CA VAL A 175 -6.01 -11.82 10.41
C VAL A 175 -7.44 -11.73 10.93
N SER A 176 -8.19 -10.67 10.61
CA SER A 176 -9.62 -10.57 10.98
C SER A 176 -10.49 -11.57 10.20
N LEU A 177 -10.11 -11.86 8.96
CA LEU A 177 -10.77 -12.83 8.07
C LEU A 177 -10.17 -14.23 8.25
N HIS A 178 -8.84 -14.33 8.16
CA HIS A 178 -8.07 -15.57 8.25
C HIS A 178 -7.06 -15.52 9.40
N PRO A 179 -7.49 -15.68 10.67
CA PRO A 179 -6.59 -15.68 11.82
C PRO A 179 -5.39 -16.63 11.69
N VAL A 180 -5.59 -17.79 11.05
CA VAL A 180 -4.53 -18.79 10.87
C VAL A 180 -3.32 -18.22 10.11
N SER A 181 -3.52 -17.23 9.23
CA SER A 181 -2.47 -16.61 8.43
C SER A 181 -1.40 -15.92 9.26
N GLU A 182 -1.70 -15.51 10.49
CA GLU A 182 -0.67 -14.99 11.41
C GLU A 182 0.41 -16.05 11.71
N VAL A 183 0.02 -17.31 11.91
CA VAL A 183 0.96 -18.42 12.13
C VAL A 183 1.64 -18.80 10.83
N LEU A 184 0.88 -18.91 9.73
CA LEU A 184 1.43 -19.33 8.44
C LEU A 184 2.49 -18.36 7.91
N THR A 185 2.28 -17.05 8.06
CA THR A 185 3.27 -16.05 7.64
C THR A 185 4.55 -16.11 8.47
N ARG A 186 4.47 -16.41 9.78
CA ARG A 186 5.68 -16.67 10.60
C ARG A 186 6.40 -17.97 10.21
N VAL A 187 5.66 -19.02 9.83
CA VAL A 187 6.25 -20.24 9.26
C VAL A 187 6.97 -19.93 7.95
N MET A 188 6.37 -19.12 7.08
CA MET A 188 6.98 -18.70 5.82
C MET A 188 8.27 -17.90 6.05
N GLU A 189 8.26 -16.93 6.96
CA GLU A 189 9.46 -16.16 7.34
C GLU A 189 10.57 -17.07 7.90
N HIS A 190 10.23 -18.03 8.76
CA HIS A 190 11.18 -19.03 9.25
C HIS A 190 11.83 -19.80 8.10
N LEU A 191 11.04 -20.35 7.18
CA LEU A 191 11.53 -21.13 6.04
C LEU A 191 12.37 -20.26 5.08
N GLN A 192 11.93 -19.05 4.78
CA GLN A 192 12.67 -18.09 3.95
C GLN A 192 14.01 -17.71 4.59
N SER A 193 14.06 -17.52 5.91
CA SER A 193 15.31 -17.24 6.64
C SER A 193 16.35 -18.38 6.52
N GLN A 194 15.90 -19.60 6.24
CA GLN A 194 16.75 -20.77 5.99
C GLN A 194 17.02 -21.02 4.50
N GLY A 195 16.60 -20.11 3.61
CA GLY A 195 16.70 -20.28 2.16
C GLY A 195 15.71 -21.28 1.56
N LYS A 196 14.71 -21.74 2.34
CA LYS A 196 13.69 -22.72 1.93
C LYS A 196 12.44 -22.04 1.37
N THR A 197 12.63 -21.06 0.49
CA THR A 197 11.54 -20.26 -0.07
C THR A 197 10.51 -21.10 -0.82
N ASP A 198 10.95 -22.16 -1.51
CA ASP A 198 10.03 -23.07 -2.21
C ASP A 198 9.13 -23.86 -1.24
N GLU A 199 9.66 -24.26 -0.08
CA GLU A 199 8.86 -24.89 0.98
C GLU A 199 7.88 -23.88 1.59
N ALA A 200 8.31 -22.63 1.80
CA ALA A 200 7.44 -21.55 2.26
C ALA A 200 6.24 -21.34 1.31
N MET A 201 6.49 -21.38 -0.01
CA MET A 201 5.42 -21.21 -0.99
C MET A 201 4.45 -22.39 -1.07
N LYS A 202 4.81 -23.58 -0.57
CA LYS A 202 3.86 -24.71 -0.45
C LYS A 202 2.74 -24.45 0.55
N LEU A 203 2.86 -23.46 1.44
CA LEU A 203 1.77 -23.10 2.35
C LEU A 203 0.49 -22.65 1.61
N TYR A 204 0.59 -22.21 0.35
CA TYR A 204 -0.57 -21.95 -0.51
C TYR A 204 -1.34 -23.21 -0.93
N GLN A 205 -0.85 -24.40 -0.62
CA GLN A 205 -1.52 -25.68 -0.88
C GLN A 205 -2.14 -26.27 0.40
N LEU A 206 -1.92 -25.63 1.55
CA LEU A 206 -2.35 -26.12 2.84
C LEU A 206 -3.88 -26.05 2.96
N LYS A 207 -4.51 -27.20 3.19
CA LYS A 207 -5.95 -27.29 3.47
C LYS A 207 -6.15 -27.19 4.98
N ILE A 208 -6.50 -26.01 5.46
CA ILE A 208 -6.69 -25.74 6.90
C ILE A 208 -7.89 -24.83 7.08
N ASP A 209 -8.54 -24.92 8.24
CA ASP A 209 -9.60 -23.98 8.62
C ASP A 209 -9.00 -22.56 8.75
N PRO A 210 -9.45 -21.57 7.94
CA PRO A 210 -8.94 -20.21 8.01
C PRO A 210 -9.14 -19.55 9.38
N ARG A 211 -10.10 -20.04 10.18
CA ARG A 211 -10.45 -19.53 11.52
C ARG A 211 -9.66 -20.19 12.64
N LEU A 212 -8.85 -21.21 12.36
CA LEU A 212 -8.06 -21.89 13.39
C LEU A 212 -7.00 -20.96 13.98
N THR A 213 -6.93 -20.88 15.30
CA THR A 213 -5.98 -20.04 16.04
C THR A 213 -5.00 -20.81 16.92
N ASP A 214 -5.26 -22.10 17.17
CA ASP A 214 -4.40 -22.96 17.98
C ASP A 214 -3.11 -23.27 17.21
N GLU A 215 -2.03 -22.58 17.58
CA GLU A 215 -0.72 -22.68 16.92
C GLU A 215 -0.20 -24.13 16.83
N LYS A 216 -0.36 -24.93 17.90
CA LYS A 216 0.10 -26.32 17.91
C LYS A 216 -0.66 -27.17 16.90
N LYS A 217 -1.97 -26.98 16.79
CA LYS A 217 -2.79 -27.69 15.78
C LYS A 217 -2.45 -27.24 14.37
N ILE A 218 -2.14 -25.96 14.18
CA ILE A 218 -1.72 -25.42 12.88
C ILE A 218 -0.40 -26.07 12.45
N LEU A 219 0.61 -26.09 13.33
CA LEU A 219 1.90 -26.73 13.06
C LEU A 219 1.76 -28.24 12.82
N ALA A 220 0.91 -28.93 13.59
CA ALA A 220 0.62 -30.35 13.36
C ALA A 220 -0.02 -30.60 11.99
N THR A 221 -0.89 -29.70 11.53
CA THR A 221 -1.53 -29.78 10.20
C THR A 221 -0.51 -29.58 9.08
N ILE A 222 0.40 -28.60 9.25
CA ILE A 222 1.51 -28.34 8.32
C ILE A 222 2.41 -29.58 8.21
N LYS A 223 2.82 -30.17 9.34
CA LYS A 223 3.60 -31.41 9.37
C LYS A 223 2.89 -32.53 8.62
N LYS A 224 1.61 -32.75 8.91
CA LYS A 224 0.82 -33.84 8.32
C LYS A 224 0.68 -33.71 6.81
N GLN A 225 0.45 -32.50 6.29
CA GLN A 225 0.15 -32.30 4.86
C GLN A 225 1.38 -32.01 4.01
N LEU A 226 2.39 -31.33 4.58
CA LEU A 226 3.53 -30.81 3.83
C LEU A 226 4.87 -31.40 4.29
N GLY A 227 4.89 -32.20 5.36
CA GLY A 227 6.12 -32.80 5.91
C GLY A 227 7.03 -31.80 6.64
N ILE A 228 6.58 -30.56 6.84
CA ILE A 228 7.35 -29.51 7.52
C ILE A 228 7.13 -29.66 9.03
N ASP A 229 8.15 -30.18 9.73
CA ASP A 229 8.10 -30.41 11.18
C ASP A 229 8.73 -29.22 11.93
N LEU A 230 7.89 -28.41 12.55
CA LEU A 230 8.28 -27.22 13.31
C LEU A 230 7.63 -27.24 14.68
N LYS A 231 8.32 -26.64 15.65
CA LYS A 231 7.83 -26.39 16.99
C LYS A 231 7.46 -24.90 17.14
N PRO A 232 6.59 -24.55 18.11
CA PRO A 232 6.25 -23.15 18.41
C PRO A 232 7.48 -22.23 18.54
N GLU A 233 8.55 -22.71 19.18
CA GLU A 233 9.76 -21.93 19.45
C GLU A 233 10.57 -21.61 18.19
N ASP A 234 10.38 -22.37 17.11
CA ASP A 234 11.01 -22.14 15.81
C ASP A 234 10.45 -20.89 15.13
N ILE A 235 9.18 -20.57 15.39
CA ILE A 235 8.44 -19.46 14.75
C ILE A 235 8.09 -18.32 15.72
N ASP A 236 8.29 -18.49 17.03
CA ASP A 236 8.11 -17.43 18.03
C ASP A 236 9.35 -16.55 18.16
N LYS A 237 9.73 -15.93 17.04
CA LYS A 237 10.87 -15.03 16.95
C LYS A 237 10.40 -13.57 16.77
N PRO A 238 10.90 -12.62 17.58
CA PRO A 238 10.53 -11.20 17.42
C PRO A 238 10.78 -10.66 16.02
N GLU A 239 11.84 -11.12 15.35
CA GLU A 239 12.21 -10.75 13.99
C GLU A 239 11.17 -11.16 12.95
N TYR A 240 10.53 -12.33 13.07
CA TYR A 240 9.49 -12.76 12.12
C TYR A 240 8.21 -11.95 12.28
N LYS A 241 7.81 -11.66 13.53
CA LYS A 241 6.68 -10.75 13.79
C LYS A 241 6.96 -9.36 13.24
N LYS A 242 8.17 -8.86 13.43
CA LYS A 242 8.61 -7.55 12.93
C LYS A 242 8.61 -7.51 11.40
N ALA A 243 9.13 -8.55 10.74
CA ALA A 243 9.13 -8.67 9.30
C ALA A 243 7.72 -8.61 8.69
N VAL A 244 6.78 -9.42 9.20
CA VAL A 244 5.37 -9.39 8.75
C VAL A 244 4.74 -8.01 9.01
N GLN A 245 5.05 -7.37 10.14
CA GLN A 245 4.57 -6.01 10.42
C GLN A 245 5.15 -4.95 9.47
N GLU A 246 6.40 -5.09 9.03
CA GLU A 246 7.02 -4.22 8.03
C GLU A 246 6.36 -4.38 6.66
N ASP A 247 6.05 -5.61 6.26
CA ASP A 247 5.30 -5.89 5.03
C ASP A 247 3.89 -5.29 5.06
N MET A 248 3.20 -5.38 6.20
CA MET A 248 1.90 -4.73 6.39
C MET A 248 1.98 -3.19 6.28
N LYS A 249 3.07 -2.57 6.74
CA LYS A 249 3.31 -1.13 6.55
C LYS A 249 3.59 -0.78 5.10
N LYS A 250 4.38 -1.60 4.40
CA LYS A 250 4.63 -1.48 2.95
C LYS A 250 3.33 -1.63 2.15
N ALA A 251 2.44 -2.54 2.53
CA ALA A 251 1.11 -2.68 1.94
C ALA A 251 0.26 -1.41 2.16
N ALA A 252 0.28 -0.85 3.38
CA ALA A 252 -0.42 0.38 3.70
C ALA A 252 0.11 1.58 2.90
N SER A 253 1.44 1.74 2.77
CA SER A 253 2.03 2.83 1.97
C SER A 253 1.67 2.74 0.48
N MET A 254 1.24 1.57 0.01
CA MET A 254 0.80 1.32 -1.36
C MET A 254 -0.73 1.29 -1.52
N MET A 255 -1.49 1.76 -0.52
CA MET A 255 -2.96 1.76 -0.55
C MET A 255 -3.56 0.37 -0.84
N VAL A 256 -2.87 -0.68 -0.37
CA VAL A 256 -3.32 -2.06 -0.53
C VAL A 256 -4.32 -2.38 0.57
N ARG A 257 -5.54 -2.71 0.17
CA ARG A 257 -6.67 -2.97 1.08
C ARG A 257 -7.20 -4.40 1.00
N GLY A 258 -6.60 -5.23 0.14
CA GLY A 258 -7.02 -6.61 -0.07
C GLY A 258 -5.99 -7.39 -0.89
N THR A 259 -6.17 -8.71 -0.91
CA THR A 259 -5.24 -9.66 -1.52
C THR A 259 -5.95 -10.56 -2.56
N PRO A 260 -5.25 -11.00 -3.62
CA PRO A 260 -3.91 -10.55 -3.99
C PRO A 260 -3.98 -9.13 -4.59
N THR A 261 -2.98 -8.32 -4.31
CA THR A 261 -2.73 -7.08 -5.07
C THR A 261 -1.40 -7.21 -5.78
N VAL A 262 -1.40 -6.96 -7.09
CA VAL A 262 -0.26 -7.20 -7.97
C VAL A 262 0.21 -5.88 -8.57
N TYR A 263 1.51 -5.71 -8.61
CA TYR A 263 2.19 -4.68 -9.38
C TYR A 263 3.09 -5.35 -10.42
N PHE A 264 3.14 -4.77 -11.61
CA PHE A 264 4.04 -5.15 -12.69
C PHE A 264 4.84 -3.91 -13.10
N ASP A 265 6.17 -3.99 -13.05
CA ASP A 265 7.10 -2.90 -13.36
C ASP A 265 6.71 -1.56 -12.71
N GLY A 266 6.33 -1.65 -11.44
CA GLY A 266 6.03 -0.50 -10.59
C GLY A 266 4.60 0.03 -10.72
N LYS A 267 3.79 -0.52 -11.63
CA LYS A 267 2.41 -0.10 -11.88
C LYS A 267 1.42 -1.10 -11.32
N TYR A 268 0.31 -0.61 -10.76
CA TYR A 268 -0.76 -1.47 -10.28
C TYR A 268 -1.39 -2.23 -11.45
N ASP A 269 -1.38 -3.56 -11.37
CA ASP A 269 -2.01 -4.45 -12.34
C ASP A 269 -3.31 -5.01 -11.75
N ALA A 270 -4.42 -4.33 -12.06
CA ALA A 270 -5.75 -4.76 -11.63
C ALA A 270 -6.14 -6.13 -12.24
N GLY A 271 -5.63 -6.45 -13.43
CA GLY A 271 -5.90 -7.71 -14.13
C GLY A 271 -5.02 -8.87 -13.67
N ARG A 272 -3.95 -8.60 -12.91
CA ARG A 272 -3.02 -9.60 -12.34
C ARG A 272 -2.46 -10.55 -13.39
N SER A 273 -2.25 -10.07 -14.60
CA SER A 273 -1.90 -10.91 -15.75
C SER A 273 -1.00 -10.22 -16.76
N GLU A 274 -0.59 -8.96 -16.52
CA GLU A 274 0.24 -8.20 -17.45
C GLU A 274 1.54 -8.93 -17.79
N TYR A 275 2.19 -9.51 -16.78
CA TYR A 275 3.43 -10.26 -16.95
C TYR A 275 3.36 -11.40 -17.97
N LYS A 276 2.17 -11.96 -18.23
CA LYS A 276 2.00 -13.06 -19.17
C LYS A 276 2.36 -12.67 -20.61
N GLN A 277 2.23 -11.40 -20.94
CA GLN A 277 2.62 -10.87 -22.24
C GLN A 277 4.14 -10.92 -22.46
N HIS A 278 4.91 -11.01 -21.37
CA HIS A 278 6.38 -10.97 -21.36
C HIS A 278 7.03 -12.35 -21.17
N LEU A 279 6.25 -13.43 -21.16
CA LEU A 279 6.77 -14.80 -21.02
C LEU A 279 7.23 -15.41 -22.34
N LYS A 280 6.74 -14.91 -23.47
CA LYS A 280 7.05 -15.42 -24.82
C LYS A 280 8.46 -15.06 -25.27
#